data_AF-S8DXC7-F1
#
_entry.id   AF-S8DXC7-F1
#
_cell.length_a   1.000
_cell.length_b   1.000
_cell.length_c   1.000
_cell.angle_alpha   90.00
_cell.angle_beta   90.00
_cell.angle_gamma   90.00
#
_symmetry.space_group_name_H-M   'P 1'
#
loop_
_entity.id
_entity.type
_entity.pdbx_description
1 polymer ?
#
loop_
_entity_poly.entity_id
_entity_poly.type
_entity_poly.pdbx_seq_one_letter_code
_entity_poly.pdbx_strand_id
1 'polypeptide(L)'
;MTSLLVRISQPGFLITRYEISNQSVVLTKHIRLTARHTGKYAHILYSFAATQVIDLDLLIKDAYSRNFEYLIPFLERGIRGADLHEECAKMDKYYARLTLESVQGGMFEALNHRVDERHVSRIADLESMPQRSANTIWWLLVQHGLVNTPADINVIDTGSHPTRIRLVRDVPRAGWASRASFSDDGSRGMEVANKMALRAYAAQNHAATAGAVRRKDLSVLGLKGCRHGDTIGAMDACEEGMYTCEWHDAKGYLFDPPTVANKKGRVVVSLPSSIAAEQVAEVDVDSLQDAYHVPARLKIPLAQVYRDLSNTLRKLKARRGAPELAALVLEPLVLGAGGMIFVDPLFQRVLIDTVRASDAHPPRNGGWFGLPVILDEVFVGLYRLGLRTTGPLLGVNPDIS
;
A
#
# COMPACT_ATOMS: atom_id res chain seq x y z
N MET A 1 3.96 -32.77 -33.11
CA MET A 1 3.41 -33.85 -32.26
C MET A 1 3.37 -33.33 -30.85
N THR A 2 2.19 -32.97 -30.36
CA THR A 2 2.01 -32.37 -29.03
C THR A 2 1.54 -33.47 -28.09
N SER A 3 2.41 -33.90 -27.18
CA SER A 3 2.06 -34.91 -26.18
C SER A 3 1.31 -34.26 -25.00
N LEU A 4 0.05 -34.64 -24.83
CA LEU A 4 -0.80 -34.20 -23.72
C LEU A 4 -0.42 -34.97 -22.45
N LEU A 5 0.27 -34.34 -21.50
CA LEU A 5 0.55 -34.93 -20.20
C LEU A 5 -0.49 -34.45 -19.18
N VAL A 6 -1.49 -35.28 -18.88
CA VAL A 6 -2.51 -35.01 -17.87
C VAL A 6 -1.99 -35.50 -16.52
N ARG A 7 -1.80 -34.59 -15.55
CA ARG A 7 -1.39 -34.96 -14.19
C ARG A 7 -2.52 -34.63 -13.21
N ILE A 8 -3.11 -35.68 -12.64
CA ILE A 8 -4.14 -35.56 -11.61
C ILE A 8 -3.42 -35.32 -10.28
N SER A 9 -3.50 -34.10 -9.74
CA SER A 9 -2.78 -33.76 -8.50
C SER A 9 -3.57 -34.06 -7.22
N GLN A 10 -4.91 -34.13 -7.28
CA GLN A 10 -5.81 -34.56 -6.20
C GLN A 10 -7.16 -35.07 -6.75
N PRO A 11 -7.95 -35.86 -5.99
CA PRO A 11 -9.25 -36.36 -6.45
C PRO A 11 -10.19 -35.18 -6.74
N GLY A 12 -10.60 -35.03 -8.01
CA GLY A 12 -11.61 -34.04 -8.43
C GLY A 12 -11.07 -32.73 -9.01
N PHE A 13 -9.82 -32.68 -9.47
CA PHE A 13 -9.29 -31.58 -10.31
C PHE A 13 -8.55 -32.14 -11.52
N LEU A 14 -8.92 -31.69 -12.73
CA LEU A 14 -8.14 -31.94 -13.94
C LEU A 14 -7.22 -30.73 -14.16
N ILE A 15 -5.90 -30.95 -14.14
CA ILE A 15 -4.91 -29.94 -14.56
C ILE A 15 -4.30 -30.43 -15.87
N THR A 16 -4.59 -29.72 -16.96
CA THR A 16 -3.95 -29.95 -18.26
C THR A 16 -2.84 -28.93 -18.45
N ARG A 17 -1.59 -29.41 -18.54
CA ARG A 17 -0.41 -28.58 -18.84
C ARG A 17 -0.15 -28.66 -20.35
N TYR A 18 -0.10 -27.51 -21.02
CA TYR A 18 0.32 -27.41 -22.41
C TYR A 18 1.73 -26.81 -22.46
N GLU A 19 2.67 -27.50 -23.10
CA GLU A 19 3.94 -26.91 -23.53
C GLU A 19 3.79 -26.48 -25.00
N ILE A 20 3.85 -25.19 -25.24
CA ILE A 20 4.03 -24.62 -26.58
C ILE A 20 5.48 -24.17 -26.66
N SER A 21 6.17 -24.58 -27.72
CA SER A 21 7.61 -24.37 -27.91
C SER A 21 8.05 -22.91 -27.70
N ASN A 22 9.14 -22.78 -26.95
CA ASN A 22 10.03 -21.61 -26.76
C ASN A 22 9.62 -20.43 -25.87
N GLN A 23 8.45 -20.39 -25.24
CA GLN A 23 8.23 -19.57 -24.05
C GLN A 23 7.27 -20.27 -23.09
N SER A 24 7.75 -20.60 -21.89
CA SER A 24 6.98 -21.32 -20.88
C SER A 24 5.93 -20.42 -20.23
N VAL A 25 4.73 -20.35 -20.83
CA VAL A 25 3.53 -19.83 -20.17
C VAL A 25 2.82 -21.00 -19.50
N VAL A 26 2.77 -21.00 -18.16
CA VAL A 26 2.01 -21.99 -17.40
C VAL A 26 0.57 -21.49 -17.29
N LEU A 27 -0.31 -21.96 -18.18
CA LEU A 27 -1.74 -21.67 -18.13
C LEU A 27 -2.49 -22.86 -17.53
N THR A 28 -3.30 -22.60 -16.51
CA THR A 28 -4.09 -23.63 -15.81
C THR A 28 -5.54 -23.54 -16.26
N LYS A 29 -6.04 -24.56 -16.99
CA LYS A 29 -7.48 -24.74 -17.22
C LYS A 29 -8.09 -25.45 -16.00
N HIS A 30 -9.14 -24.90 -15.41
CA HIS A 30 -9.88 -25.52 -14.31
C HIS A 30 -11.17 -26.17 -14.83
N ILE A 31 -11.14 -27.48 -15.10
CA ILE A 31 -12.33 -28.28 -15.40
C ILE A 31 -12.59 -29.20 -14.20
N ARG A 32 -13.79 -29.14 -13.64
CA ARG A 32 -14.19 -29.99 -12.50
C ARG A 32 -15.36 -30.90 -12.88
N LEU A 33 -15.15 -32.20 -12.68
CA LEU A 33 -16.14 -33.25 -12.94
C LEU A 33 -16.76 -33.72 -11.62
N THR A 34 -18.10 -33.74 -11.55
CA THR A 34 -18.84 -34.08 -10.33
C THR A 34 -19.26 -35.55 -10.34
N ALA A 35 -18.87 -36.33 -9.32
CA ALA A 35 -19.17 -37.76 -9.22
C ALA A 35 -20.40 -38.09 -8.34
N ARG A 36 -20.99 -39.26 -8.62
CA ARG A 36 -22.35 -39.79 -8.35
C ARG A 36 -22.82 -40.00 -6.90
N HIS A 37 -22.07 -39.72 -5.83
CA HIS A 37 -22.43 -40.27 -4.52
C HIS A 37 -23.32 -39.37 -3.65
N THR A 38 -24.48 -39.94 -3.27
CA THR A 38 -25.39 -39.48 -2.22
C THR A 38 -24.61 -39.31 -0.92
N GLY A 39 -24.20 -38.08 -0.62
CA GLY A 39 -23.48 -37.72 0.61
C GLY A 39 -22.33 -36.73 0.44
N LYS A 40 -21.91 -36.37 -0.78
CA LYS A 40 -20.78 -35.43 -1.02
C LYS A 40 -21.18 -34.04 -1.51
N TYR A 41 -22.39 -33.58 -1.22
CA TYR A 41 -22.85 -32.23 -1.58
C TYR A 41 -22.04 -31.10 -0.89
N ALA A 42 -21.55 -31.32 0.34
CA ALA A 42 -20.76 -30.35 1.08
C ALA A 42 -19.37 -30.07 0.46
N HIS A 43 -18.73 -31.06 -0.17
CA HIS A 43 -17.42 -30.89 -0.83
C HIS A 43 -17.50 -30.08 -2.13
N ILE A 44 -18.67 -30.08 -2.77
CA ILE A 44 -18.93 -29.34 -4.01
C ILE A 44 -19.16 -27.86 -3.68
N LEU A 45 -19.99 -27.57 -2.68
CA LEU A 45 -20.26 -26.20 -2.19
C LEU A 45 -19.04 -25.54 -1.51
N TYR A 46 -18.25 -26.28 -0.71
CA TYR A 46 -17.06 -25.72 -0.05
C TYR A 46 -15.97 -25.31 -1.04
N SER A 47 -15.83 -26.06 -2.14
CA SER A 47 -14.95 -25.63 -3.23
C SER A 47 -15.55 -24.47 -4.02
N PHE A 48 -16.87 -24.44 -4.25
CA PHE A 48 -17.53 -23.33 -4.97
C PHE A 48 -17.33 -21.97 -4.29
N ALA A 49 -17.46 -21.93 -2.96
CA ALA A 49 -17.20 -20.73 -2.16
C ALA A 49 -15.71 -20.38 -2.06
N ALA A 50 -14.81 -21.36 -2.25
CA ALA A 50 -13.36 -21.17 -2.21
C ALA A 50 -12.75 -20.76 -3.56
N THR A 51 -13.44 -21.02 -4.69
CA THR A 51 -13.00 -20.64 -6.04
C THR A 51 -14.12 -19.87 -6.74
N GLN A 52 -14.07 -18.54 -6.70
CA GLN A 52 -15.07 -17.64 -7.32
C GLN A 52 -15.06 -17.61 -8.86
N VAL A 53 -14.31 -18.50 -9.53
CA VAL A 53 -14.20 -18.53 -11.00
C VAL A 53 -14.32 -19.97 -11.47
N ILE A 54 -15.51 -20.36 -11.92
CA ILE A 54 -15.78 -21.65 -12.55
C ILE A 54 -16.50 -21.39 -13.88
N ASP A 55 -15.91 -21.84 -14.98
CA ASP A 55 -16.40 -21.56 -16.33
C ASP A 55 -17.50 -22.52 -16.82
N LEU A 56 -17.65 -23.70 -16.22
CA LEU A 56 -18.72 -24.64 -16.58
C LEU A 56 -18.98 -25.66 -15.46
N ASP A 57 -20.24 -25.81 -15.06
CA ASP A 57 -20.70 -26.94 -14.25
C ASP A 57 -21.43 -27.95 -15.13
N LEU A 58 -20.93 -29.20 -15.19
CA LEU A 58 -21.68 -30.31 -15.77
C LEU A 58 -22.47 -31.04 -14.69
N LEU A 59 -23.80 -30.91 -14.77
CA LEU A 59 -24.73 -31.74 -14.03
C LEU A 59 -25.08 -32.99 -14.87
N ILE A 60 -24.58 -34.15 -14.45
CA ILE A 60 -24.94 -35.42 -15.09
C ILE A 60 -26.39 -35.77 -14.70
N LYS A 61 -27.31 -35.71 -15.66
CA LYS A 61 -28.72 -36.12 -15.45
C LYS A 61 -28.81 -37.65 -15.46
N ASP A 62 -29.26 -38.22 -14.35
CA ASP A 62 -29.73 -39.60 -14.27
C ASP A 62 -31.23 -39.57 -13.92
N ALA A 63 -32.07 -40.24 -14.72
CA ALA A 63 -33.51 -40.33 -14.52
C ALA A 63 -33.89 -41.13 -13.26
N TYR A 64 -32.95 -41.89 -12.70
CA TYR A 64 -33.20 -42.74 -11.53
C TYR A 64 -33.18 -41.99 -10.19
N SER A 65 -32.47 -40.86 -10.07
CA SER A 65 -32.17 -40.24 -8.77
C SER A 65 -32.78 -38.85 -8.52
N ARG A 66 -33.47 -38.24 -9.50
CA ARG A 66 -34.17 -36.93 -9.38
C ARG A 66 -33.40 -35.81 -8.65
N ASN A 67 -32.07 -35.82 -8.72
CA ASN A 67 -31.18 -34.90 -7.98
C ASN A 67 -31.45 -33.40 -8.22
N PHE A 68 -32.14 -33.04 -9.30
CA PHE A 68 -32.49 -31.65 -9.65
C PHE A 68 -33.64 -31.08 -8.82
N GLU A 69 -34.53 -31.91 -8.26
CA GLU A 69 -35.70 -31.46 -7.47
C GLU A 69 -35.32 -31.03 -6.03
N TYR A 70 -34.20 -31.52 -5.49
CA TYR A 70 -33.80 -31.35 -4.08
C TYR A 70 -32.71 -30.30 -3.84
N LEU A 71 -32.10 -29.74 -4.89
CA LEU A 71 -30.99 -28.77 -4.80
C LEU A 71 -31.45 -27.33 -4.51
N ILE A 72 -32.74 -27.06 -4.59
CA ILE A 72 -33.30 -25.70 -4.46
C ILE A 72 -33.50 -25.25 -2.99
N PRO A 73 -33.89 -26.10 -2.00
CA PRO A 73 -34.27 -25.56 -0.68
C PRO A 73 -33.26 -25.61 0.49
N PHE A 74 -32.26 -26.49 0.58
CA PHE A 74 -31.54 -26.75 1.87
C PHE A 74 -30.17 -27.41 1.58
N LEU A 75 -28.96 -26.83 1.61
CA LEU A 75 -28.31 -25.70 2.31
C LEU A 75 -28.22 -25.77 3.85
N GLU A 76 -28.82 -26.74 4.53
CA GLU A 76 -28.64 -26.93 5.97
C GLU A 76 -28.47 -28.41 6.39
N ARG A 77 -27.28 -28.70 6.96
CA ARG A 77 -26.95 -29.73 7.99
C ARG A 77 -26.68 -31.21 7.62
N GLY A 78 -25.40 -31.62 7.76
CA GLY A 78 -24.96 -32.83 8.52
C GLY A 78 -24.55 -34.11 7.78
N ILE A 79 -23.33 -34.64 8.05
CA ILE A 79 -22.57 -35.67 7.28
C ILE A 79 -22.55 -37.06 7.96
N ARG A 80 -22.31 -38.17 7.20
CA ARG A 80 -21.41 -39.31 7.57
C ARG A 80 -21.00 -40.16 6.34
N GLY A 81 -19.78 -40.74 6.34
CA GLY A 81 -19.02 -41.14 5.14
C GLY A 81 -18.75 -42.63 4.92
N ALA A 82 -18.03 -42.96 3.84
CA ALA A 82 -17.47 -44.29 3.54
C ALA A 82 -16.37 -44.28 2.45
N ASP A 83 -15.69 -45.42 2.38
CA ASP A 83 -14.34 -45.81 1.92
C ASP A 83 -13.99 -45.61 0.42
N LEU A 84 -12.71 -45.35 0.12
CA LEU A 84 -12.18 -44.74 -1.12
C LEU A 84 -11.64 -45.74 -2.17
N HIS A 85 -11.43 -47.01 -1.84
CA HIS A 85 -10.67 -47.92 -2.72
C HIS A 85 -11.53 -48.73 -3.71
N GLU A 86 -12.78 -49.03 -3.38
CA GLU A 86 -13.69 -49.78 -4.27
C GLU A 86 -14.38 -48.87 -5.31
N GLU A 87 -14.44 -47.57 -5.03
CA GLU A 87 -15.04 -46.53 -5.86
C GLU A 87 -14.22 -46.23 -7.11
N CYS A 88 -12.88 -46.21 -7.02
CA CYS A 88 -12.01 -45.90 -8.17
C CYS A 88 -12.15 -46.91 -9.32
N ALA A 89 -12.21 -48.21 -9.02
CA ALA A 89 -12.34 -49.25 -10.06
C ALA A 89 -13.74 -49.29 -10.70
N LYS A 90 -14.79 -48.95 -9.93
CA LYS A 90 -16.16 -48.80 -10.45
C LYS A 90 -16.30 -47.53 -11.29
N MET A 91 -15.59 -46.47 -10.91
CA MET A 91 -15.55 -45.18 -11.61
C MET A 91 -14.82 -45.27 -12.96
N ASP A 92 -13.69 -45.97 -13.04
CA ASP A 92 -12.99 -46.20 -14.32
C ASP A 92 -13.84 -46.99 -15.32
N LYS A 93 -14.49 -48.09 -14.88
CA LYS A 93 -15.42 -48.87 -15.72
C LYS A 93 -16.71 -48.12 -16.07
N TYR A 94 -17.06 -47.08 -15.33
CA TYR A 94 -18.22 -46.23 -15.58
C TYR A 94 -17.88 -45.12 -16.59
N TYR A 95 -16.74 -44.45 -16.45
CA TYR A 95 -16.26 -43.46 -17.42
C TYR A 95 -15.86 -44.10 -18.76
N ALA A 96 -15.28 -45.31 -18.75
CA ALA A 96 -15.02 -46.09 -19.96
C ALA A 96 -16.32 -46.52 -20.70
N ARG A 97 -17.47 -46.55 -20.00
CA ARG A 97 -18.79 -46.79 -20.61
C ARG A 97 -19.51 -45.53 -21.06
N LEU A 98 -19.19 -44.37 -20.48
CA LEU A 98 -19.74 -43.07 -20.84
C LEU A 98 -18.95 -42.37 -21.95
N THR A 99 -17.69 -42.74 -22.15
CA THR A 99 -16.88 -42.31 -23.28
C THR A 99 -17.29 -43.15 -24.48
N LEU A 100 -18.27 -42.65 -25.23
CA LEU A 100 -18.60 -43.19 -26.56
C LEU A 100 -17.33 -43.17 -27.43
N GLU A 101 -17.15 -44.19 -28.27
CA GLU A 101 -16.04 -44.28 -29.23
C GLU A 101 -16.01 -43.10 -30.23
N SER A 102 -17.08 -42.28 -30.26
CA SER A 102 -17.14 -41.02 -31.00
C SER A 102 -17.37 -39.82 -30.07
N VAL A 103 -16.62 -38.75 -30.31
CA VAL A 103 -16.74 -37.43 -29.65
C VAL A 103 -17.95 -36.66 -30.21
N GLN A 104 -19.13 -37.28 -30.23
CA GLN A 104 -20.37 -36.69 -30.75
C GLN A 104 -21.51 -36.82 -29.74
N GLY A 105 -22.17 -35.69 -29.45
CA GLY A 105 -23.30 -35.60 -28.52
C GLY A 105 -23.34 -34.25 -27.78
N GLY A 106 -24.56 -33.79 -27.45
CA GLY A 106 -24.83 -32.43 -26.94
C GLY A 106 -24.07 -32.02 -25.67
N MET A 107 -23.53 -32.97 -24.90
CA MET A 107 -22.67 -32.70 -23.74
C MET A 107 -21.24 -32.31 -24.14
N PHE A 108 -20.65 -33.02 -25.11
CA PHE A 108 -19.31 -32.71 -25.64
C PHE A 108 -19.35 -31.47 -26.53
N GLU A 109 -20.43 -31.28 -27.29
CA GLU A 109 -20.70 -30.02 -27.97
C GLU A 109 -20.83 -28.88 -26.97
N ALA A 110 -21.62 -29.02 -25.89
CA ALA A 110 -21.72 -27.96 -24.87
C ALA A 110 -20.39 -27.67 -24.15
N LEU A 111 -19.54 -28.68 -23.94
CA LEU A 111 -18.19 -28.54 -23.35
C LEU A 111 -17.24 -27.82 -24.29
N ASN A 112 -17.05 -28.33 -25.51
CA ASN A 112 -16.14 -27.74 -26.49
C ASN A 112 -16.64 -26.34 -26.88
N HIS A 113 -17.92 -26.19 -27.21
CA HIS A 113 -18.51 -24.90 -27.58
C HIS A 113 -18.40 -23.91 -26.42
N ARG A 114 -18.90 -24.20 -25.20
CA ARG A 114 -18.88 -23.19 -24.13
C ARG A 114 -17.49 -22.90 -23.57
N VAL A 115 -16.64 -23.89 -23.39
CA VAL A 115 -15.32 -23.66 -22.78
C VAL A 115 -14.37 -23.05 -23.80
N ASP A 116 -14.36 -23.53 -25.04
CA ASP A 116 -13.47 -22.95 -26.06
C ASP A 116 -13.96 -21.57 -26.50
N GLU A 117 -15.27 -21.32 -26.65
CA GLU A 117 -15.77 -19.97 -26.94
C GLU A 117 -15.48 -19.00 -25.80
N ARG A 118 -15.68 -19.39 -24.54
CA ARG A 118 -15.33 -18.53 -23.40
C ARG A 118 -13.84 -18.27 -23.35
N HIS A 119 -13.01 -19.27 -23.67
CA HIS A 119 -11.58 -19.11 -23.72
C HIS A 119 -11.14 -18.15 -24.83
N VAL A 120 -11.67 -18.32 -26.04
CA VAL A 120 -11.42 -17.43 -27.18
C VAL A 120 -11.91 -16.02 -26.86
N SER A 121 -13.11 -15.88 -26.29
CA SER A 121 -13.65 -14.59 -25.88
C SER A 121 -12.82 -13.91 -24.80
N ARG A 122 -12.28 -14.66 -23.83
CA ARG A 122 -11.38 -14.13 -22.80
C ARG A 122 -10.07 -13.63 -23.42
N ILE A 123 -9.47 -14.40 -24.33
CA ILE A 123 -8.23 -13.98 -25.01
C ILE A 123 -8.49 -12.71 -25.81
N ALA A 124 -9.55 -12.67 -26.62
CA ALA A 124 -9.92 -11.49 -27.37
C ALA A 124 -10.18 -10.26 -26.47
N ASP A 125 -10.80 -10.48 -25.30
CA ASP A 125 -10.99 -9.43 -24.31
C ASP A 125 -9.64 -8.89 -23.82
N LEU A 126 -8.74 -9.76 -23.33
CA LEU A 126 -7.40 -9.41 -22.84
C LEU A 126 -6.55 -8.70 -23.89
N GLU A 127 -6.51 -9.22 -25.13
CA GLU A 127 -5.74 -8.64 -26.24
C GLU A 127 -6.26 -7.25 -26.63
N SER A 128 -7.55 -6.99 -26.43
CA SER A 128 -8.13 -5.67 -26.71
C SER A 128 -7.99 -4.67 -25.55
N MET A 129 -7.67 -5.12 -24.32
CA MET A 129 -7.59 -4.25 -23.14
C MET A 129 -6.63 -3.05 -23.32
N PRO A 130 -5.40 -3.22 -23.85
CA PRO A 130 -4.49 -2.11 -24.05
C PRO A 130 -5.07 -0.97 -24.88
N GLN A 131 -5.66 -1.31 -26.04
CA GLN A 131 -6.26 -0.33 -26.93
C GLN A 131 -7.49 0.33 -26.30
N ARG A 132 -8.35 -0.44 -25.63
CA ARG A 132 -9.52 0.12 -24.94
C ARG A 132 -9.10 1.07 -23.83
N SER A 133 -8.09 0.71 -23.05
CA SER A 133 -7.58 1.56 -21.98
C SER A 133 -6.94 2.83 -22.52
N ALA A 134 -6.14 2.76 -23.59
CA ALA A 134 -5.58 3.93 -24.26
C ALA A 134 -6.67 4.90 -24.76
N ASN A 135 -7.80 4.36 -25.23
CA ASN A 135 -8.90 5.16 -25.77
C ASN A 135 -9.80 5.78 -24.69
N THR A 136 -9.74 5.29 -23.44
CA THR A 136 -10.75 5.63 -22.42
C THR A 136 -10.19 6.11 -21.10
N ILE A 137 -8.99 5.68 -20.71
CA ILE A 137 -8.42 5.98 -19.40
C ILE A 137 -7.45 7.13 -19.52
N TRP A 138 -7.68 8.19 -18.73
CA TRP A 138 -6.68 9.20 -18.48
C TRP A 138 -5.79 8.79 -17.29
N TRP A 139 -4.68 8.10 -17.55
CA TRP A 139 -3.75 7.72 -16.49
C TRP A 139 -3.10 8.93 -15.84
N LEU A 140 -3.08 8.93 -14.51
CA LEU A 140 -2.43 9.95 -13.69
C LEU A 140 -0.90 9.83 -13.77
N LEU A 141 -0.20 10.97 -13.75
CA LEU A 141 1.26 11.06 -13.81
C LEU A 141 1.91 10.36 -15.02
N VAL A 142 1.18 10.20 -16.11
CA VAL A 142 1.67 9.64 -17.37
C VAL A 142 1.60 10.73 -18.44
N GLN A 143 2.70 10.95 -19.17
CA GLN A 143 2.68 11.73 -20.39
C GLN A 143 2.21 10.82 -21.54
N HIS A 144 0.94 10.96 -21.93
CA HIS A 144 0.30 10.07 -22.91
C HIS A 144 0.96 10.13 -24.29
N GLY A 145 1.56 11.27 -24.66
CA GLY A 145 2.34 11.38 -25.90
C GLY A 145 3.60 10.52 -25.95
N LEU A 146 4.01 9.90 -24.83
CA LEU A 146 5.11 8.93 -24.77
C LEU A 146 4.62 7.48 -24.75
N VAL A 147 3.30 7.24 -24.65
CA VAL A 147 2.67 5.93 -24.78
C VAL A 147 2.21 5.80 -26.22
N ASN A 148 3.08 5.30 -27.09
CA ASN A 148 2.90 5.39 -28.53
C ASN A 148 2.05 4.26 -29.09
N THR A 149 2.07 3.10 -28.45
CA THR A 149 1.39 1.91 -28.94
C THR A 149 0.71 1.13 -27.83
N PRO A 150 -0.32 0.30 -28.15
CA PRO A 150 -0.90 -0.63 -27.19
C PRO A 150 0.12 -1.58 -26.56
N ALA A 151 1.26 -1.84 -27.22
CA ALA A 151 2.33 -2.68 -26.67
C ALA A 151 3.05 -2.03 -25.48
N ASP A 152 2.94 -0.71 -25.31
CA ASP A 152 3.51 0.02 -24.17
C ASP A 152 2.65 -0.14 -22.89
N ILE A 153 1.47 -0.76 -23.00
CA ILE A 153 0.49 -0.89 -21.92
C ILE A 153 0.48 -2.34 -21.42
N ASN A 154 0.90 -2.53 -20.17
CA ASN A 154 0.86 -3.84 -19.52
C ASN A 154 -0.57 -4.22 -19.15
N VAL A 155 -1.00 -5.41 -19.59
CA VAL A 155 -2.26 -6.04 -19.14
C VAL A 155 -1.98 -6.88 -17.90
N ILE A 156 -2.64 -6.54 -16.80
CA ILE A 156 -2.57 -7.31 -15.55
C ILE A 156 -3.82 -8.20 -15.46
N ASP A 157 -3.70 -9.46 -15.91
CA ASP A 157 -4.82 -10.43 -15.90
C ASP A 157 -5.18 -10.86 -14.47
N THR A 158 -4.18 -11.09 -13.62
CA THR A 158 -4.37 -11.36 -12.20
C THR A 158 -3.19 -10.83 -11.38
N GLY A 159 -3.47 -10.39 -10.15
CA GLY A 159 -2.47 -10.17 -9.12
C GLY A 159 -2.63 -11.20 -8.02
N SER A 160 -1.88 -12.30 -8.05
CA SER A 160 -1.90 -13.27 -6.94
C SER A 160 -1.03 -12.75 -5.79
N HIS A 161 -1.56 -11.86 -4.97
CA HIS A 161 -1.06 -11.75 -3.60
C HIS A 161 -1.79 -12.81 -2.76
N PRO A 162 -1.08 -13.73 -2.07
CA PRO A 162 -1.70 -14.61 -1.09
C PRO A 162 -2.12 -13.82 0.17
N THR A 163 -2.85 -12.72 -0.01
CA THR A 163 -3.46 -11.95 1.07
C THR A 163 -4.68 -12.72 1.51
N ARG A 164 -4.52 -13.56 2.53
CA ARG A 164 -5.64 -13.84 3.44
C ARG A 164 -6.09 -12.48 3.96
N ILE A 165 -7.29 -12.04 3.57
CA ILE A 165 -8.00 -10.97 4.27
C ILE A 165 -8.24 -11.49 5.69
N ARG A 166 -7.26 -11.30 6.56
CA ARG A 166 -7.43 -11.52 7.98
C ARG A 166 -8.09 -10.24 8.46
N LEU A 167 -9.40 -10.31 8.72
CA LEU A 167 -10.10 -9.27 9.45
C LEU A 167 -9.33 -9.02 10.75
N VAL A 168 -8.57 -7.93 10.78
CA VAL A 168 -7.92 -7.45 11.99
C VAL A 168 -9.03 -6.83 12.82
N ARG A 169 -9.62 -7.62 13.71
CA ARG A 169 -10.72 -7.17 14.59
C ARG A 169 -10.24 -6.15 15.63
N ASP A 170 -8.96 -6.20 15.97
CA ASP A 170 -8.32 -5.30 16.93
C ASP A 170 -7.15 -4.59 16.27
N VAL A 171 -7.33 -3.30 15.95
CA VAL A 171 -6.22 -2.42 15.56
C VAL A 171 -5.44 -2.11 16.83
N PRO A 172 -4.19 -2.57 16.98
CA PRO A 172 -3.47 -2.35 18.22
C PRO A 172 -3.24 -0.85 18.41
N ARG A 173 -3.57 -0.30 19.58
CA ARG A 173 -3.33 1.13 19.86
C ARG A 173 -1.84 1.43 19.73
N ALA A 174 -1.50 2.60 19.20
CA ALA A 174 -0.11 3.05 19.05
C ALA A 174 0.58 3.38 20.39
N GLY A 175 -0.09 3.13 21.53
CA GLY A 175 0.40 3.44 22.87
C GLY A 175 0.34 4.93 23.22
N TRP A 176 0.65 5.81 22.27
CA TRP A 176 0.59 7.27 22.39
C TRP A 176 -0.73 7.87 21.89
N ALA A 177 -1.35 7.27 20.86
CA ALA A 177 -2.58 7.77 20.26
C ALA A 177 -3.83 7.31 21.03
N SER A 178 -4.77 8.23 21.24
CA SER A 178 -6.05 7.96 21.94
C SER A 178 -7.29 8.03 21.02
N ARG A 179 -7.11 8.41 19.76
CA ARG A 179 -8.15 8.57 18.73
C ARG A 179 -7.62 8.15 17.37
N ALA A 180 -8.53 7.80 16.47
CA ALA A 180 -8.26 7.56 15.06
C ALA A 180 -9.37 8.23 14.23
N SER A 181 -8.99 8.87 13.13
CA SER A 181 -9.91 9.38 12.11
C SER A 181 -9.66 8.60 10.83
N PHE A 182 -10.71 8.15 10.17
CA PHE A 182 -10.60 7.39 8.92
C PHE A 182 -10.86 8.32 7.72
N SER A 183 -10.09 8.11 6.65
CA SER A 183 -10.22 8.76 5.35
C SER A 183 -9.94 7.75 4.24
N ASP A 184 -10.19 8.13 2.99
CA ASP A 184 -10.10 7.21 1.86
C ASP A 184 -8.66 6.93 1.40
N ASP A 185 -7.77 7.91 1.54
CA ASP A 185 -6.40 7.87 1.02
C ASP A 185 -5.44 8.72 1.89
N GLY A 186 -4.15 8.64 1.56
CA GLY A 186 -3.08 9.38 2.26
C GLY A 186 -3.20 10.89 2.15
N SER A 187 -3.59 11.43 0.99
CA SER A 187 -3.72 12.90 0.81
C SER A 187 -4.82 13.47 1.70
N ARG A 188 -5.98 12.79 1.75
CA ARG A 188 -7.07 13.15 2.66
C ARG A 188 -6.70 12.95 4.13
N GLY A 189 -5.93 11.91 4.43
CA GLY A 189 -5.38 11.68 5.77
C GLY A 189 -4.52 12.86 6.22
N MET A 190 -3.62 13.33 5.35
CA MET A 190 -2.76 14.48 5.61
C MET A 190 -3.53 15.80 5.70
N GLU A 191 -4.60 16.01 4.93
CA GLU A 191 -5.48 17.16 5.14
C GLU A 191 -6.17 17.16 6.50
N VAL A 192 -6.63 15.99 6.97
CA VAL A 192 -7.22 15.84 8.30
C VAL A 192 -6.15 16.13 9.36
N ALA A 193 -4.93 15.61 9.19
CA ALA A 193 -3.81 15.86 10.09
C ALA A 193 -3.46 17.36 10.17
N ASN A 194 -3.37 18.03 9.02
CA ASN A 194 -3.14 19.48 8.96
C ASN A 194 -4.24 20.26 9.67
N LYS A 195 -5.52 19.91 9.45
CA LYS A 195 -6.66 20.52 10.15
C LYS A 195 -6.55 20.34 11.67
N MET A 196 -6.19 19.14 12.14
CA MET A 196 -6.00 18.86 13.56
C MET A 196 -4.86 19.68 14.16
N ALA A 197 -3.70 19.71 13.53
CA ALA A 197 -2.52 20.42 14.02
C ALA A 197 -2.74 21.93 14.07
N LEU A 198 -3.18 22.53 12.96
CA LEU A 198 -3.43 23.97 12.87
C LEU A 198 -4.53 24.41 13.85
N ARG A 199 -5.57 23.58 14.03
CA ARG A 199 -6.63 23.87 15.02
C ARG A 199 -6.12 23.78 16.44
N ALA A 200 -5.33 22.76 16.77
CA ALA A 200 -4.72 22.61 18.08
C ALA A 200 -3.83 23.82 18.40
N TYR A 201 -2.94 24.19 17.48
CA TYR A 201 -2.08 25.37 17.62
C TYR A 201 -2.87 26.65 17.85
N ALA A 202 -3.89 26.92 17.03
CA ALA A 202 -4.72 28.12 17.16
C ALA A 202 -5.52 28.15 18.48
N ALA A 203 -5.94 26.99 19.00
CA ALA A 203 -6.63 26.90 20.28
C ALA A 203 -5.68 27.10 21.47
N GLN A 204 -4.43 26.65 21.35
CA GLN A 204 -3.43 26.83 22.40
C GLN A 204 -2.90 28.27 22.43
N ASN A 205 -2.70 28.87 21.26
CA ASN A 205 -2.10 30.19 21.07
C ASN A 205 -3.14 31.27 20.78
N HIS A 206 -4.28 31.21 21.47
CA HIS A 206 -5.38 32.17 21.30
C HIS A 206 -4.92 33.63 21.41
N ALA A 207 -3.94 33.95 22.26
CA ALA A 207 -3.41 35.32 22.38
C ALA A 207 -2.54 35.74 21.18
N ALA A 208 -1.73 34.83 20.61
CA ALA A 208 -0.93 35.11 19.41
C ALA A 208 -1.78 35.20 18.13
N THR A 209 -2.93 34.51 18.11
CA THR A 209 -3.85 34.46 16.97
C THR A 209 -5.06 35.38 17.10
N ALA A 210 -5.27 36.05 18.25
CA ALA A 210 -6.34 37.02 18.46
C ALA A 210 -6.01 38.36 17.79
N GLY A 211 -6.33 38.46 16.49
CA GLY A 211 -6.35 39.72 15.74
C GLY A 211 -5.04 40.10 15.04
N ALA A 212 -3.92 39.43 15.33
CA ALA A 212 -2.63 39.71 14.69
C ALA A 212 -2.35 38.88 13.42
N VAL A 213 -2.82 37.61 13.38
CA VAL A 213 -2.59 36.69 12.26
C VAL A 213 -3.92 36.08 11.82
N ARG A 214 -4.23 36.11 10.51
CA ARG A 214 -5.44 35.44 10.01
C ARG A 214 -5.19 33.94 10.04
N ARG A 215 -6.20 33.15 10.41
CA ARG A 215 -6.10 31.67 10.45
C ARG A 215 -5.60 31.03 9.15
N LYS A 216 -5.86 31.68 8.01
CA LYS A 216 -5.40 31.22 6.69
C LYS A 216 -3.92 31.50 6.40
N ASP A 217 -3.27 32.32 7.21
CA ASP A 217 -1.85 32.67 7.09
C ASP A 217 -0.99 31.78 8.02
N LEU A 218 -1.59 30.80 8.72
CA LEU A 218 -0.86 29.78 9.47
C LEU A 218 -0.10 28.87 8.50
N SER A 219 1.16 28.60 8.82
CA SER A 219 2.07 27.85 7.97
C SER A 219 2.65 26.63 8.71
N VAL A 220 3.17 25.67 7.95
CA VAL A 220 3.83 24.48 8.46
C VAL A 220 5.34 24.60 8.35
N LEU A 221 6.03 23.83 9.17
CA LEU A 221 7.45 23.58 9.06
C LEU A 221 7.65 22.17 8.49
N GLY A 222 8.57 22.00 7.56
CA GLY A 222 8.83 20.69 6.95
C GLY A 222 10.22 20.58 6.33
N LEU A 223 10.38 19.61 5.44
CA LEU A 223 11.64 19.33 4.73
C LEU A 223 11.43 19.53 3.23
N LYS A 224 12.43 20.09 2.55
CA LYS A 224 12.42 20.12 1.08
C LYS A 224 12.49 18.70 0.52
N GLY A 225 11.86 18.50 -0.63
CA GLY A 225 11.63 17.20 -1.25
C GLY A 225 10.50 16.38 -0.62
N CYS A 226 9.76 16.92 0.36
CA CYS A 226 8.62 16.20 0.92
C CYS A 226 7.42 16.16 -0.04
N ARG A 227 6.59 15.13 0.10
CA ARG A 227 5.30 15.03 -0.60
C ARG A 227 4.26 14.34 0.29
N HIS A 228 3.25 15.12 0.68
CA HIS A 228 2.19 14.68 1.59
C HIS A 228 0.88 14.29 0.87
N GLY A 229 0.83 14.41 -0.46
CA GLY A 229 -0.34 14.12 -1.27
C GLY A 229 -0.64 15.21 -2.30
N ASP A 230 -1.61 14.93 -3.17
CA ASP A 230 -1.92 15.78 -4.33
C ASP A 230 -3.20 16.61 -4.16
N THR A 231 -3.87 16.50 -3.00
CA THR A 231 -4.97 17.42 -2.67
C THR A 231 -4.41 18.75 -2.16
N ILE A 232 -5.15 19.84 -2.37
CA ILE A 232 -4.61 21.20 -2.20
C ILE A 232 -4.05 21.47 -0.81
N GLY A 233 -4.70 20.98 0.25
CA GLY A 233 -4.22 21.20 1.62
C GLY A 233 -3.01 20.35 2.01
N ALA A 234 -2.78 19.23 1.32
CA ALA A 234 -1.57 18.42 1.46
C ALA A 234 -0.41 19.01 0.63
N MET A 235 -0.73 19.49 -0.57
CA MET A 235 0.20 20.16 -1.47
C MET A 235 0.74 21.47 -0.87
N ASP A 236 -0.11 22.30 -0.26
CA ASP A 236 0.27 23.54 0.43
C ASP A 236 1.28 23.34 1.58
N ALA A 237 1.43 22.10 2.09
CA ALA A 237 2.43 21.74 3.08
C ALA A 237 3.79 21.34 2.49
N CYS A 238 3.91 21.29 1.16
CA CYS A 238 5.11 20.92 0.41
C CYS A 238 5.74 22.15 -0.28
N GLU A 239 6.94 21.98 -0.86
CA GLU A 239 7.57 23.05 -1.64
C GLU A 239 6.95 23.19 -3.03
N GLU A 240 7.06 24.39 -3.60
CA GLU A 240 6.78 24.60 -5.02
C GLU A 240 7.67 23.70 -5.87
N GLY A 241 7.08 23.06 -6.89
CA GLY A 241 7.81 22.12 -7.73
C GLY A 241 7.01 21.64 -8.93
N MET A 242 7.54 20.64 -9.64
CA MET A 242 6.90 20.15 -10.87
C MET A 242 5.55 19.45 -10.66
N TYR A 243 5.21 19.13 -9.41
CA TYR A 243 3.97 18.46 -9.03
C TYR A 243 2.94 19.42 -8.41
N THR A 244 3.25 20.70 -8.30
CA THR A 244 2.31 21.70 -7.75
C THR A 244 1.43 22.29 -8.84
N CYS A 245 0.20 22.68 -8.48
CA CYS A 245 -0.77 23.27 -9.42
C CYS A 245 -0.96 24.77 -9.22
N GLU A 246 -1.75 25.41 -10.08
CA GLU A 246 -1.98 26.86 -10.13
C GLU A 246 -2.69 27.42 -8.88
N TRP A 247 -3.31 26.57 -8.07
CA TRP A 247 -3.94 26.96 -6.80
C TRP A 247 -3.03 26.75 -5.59
N HIS A 248 -1.88 26.13 -5.78
CA HIS A 248 -0.92 25.89 -4.72
C HIS A 248 -0.43 27.22 -4.15
N ASP A 249 -0.43 27.30 -2.82
CA ASP A 249 0.14 28.39 -2.06
C ASP A 249 1.01 27.76 -0.98
N ALA A 250 2.33 27.73 -1.22
CA ALA A 250 3.29 27.10 -0.32
C ALA A 250 3.27 27.75 1.06
N LYS A 251 2.55 27.12 2.00
CA LYS A 251 2.32 27.62 3.36
C LYS A 251 3.32 27.01 4.31
N GLY A 252 4.61 27.19 4.04
CA GLY A 252 5.60 26.63 4.95
C GLY A 252 7.02 27.13 4.81
N TYR A 253 7.79 26.83 5.85
CA TYR A 253 9.25 26.93 5.82
C TYR A 253 9.83 25.51 5.76
N LEU A 254 10.62 25.23 4.72
CA LEU A 254 11.11 23.89 4.43
C LEU A 254 12.64 23.86 4.51
N PHE A 255 13.17 23.02 5.38
CA PHE A 255 14.62 22.85 5.54
C PHE A 255 15.17 21.93 4.47
N ASP A 256 16.37 22.25 3.98
CA ASP A 256 17.20 21.25 3.31
C ASP A 256 17.62 20.20 4.36
N PRO A 257 17.25 18.92 4.22
CA PRO A 257 17.60 17.91 5.20
C PRO A 257 19.02 17.36 4.96
N PRO A 258 19.79 17.09 6.02
CA PRO A 258 20.90 16.16 5.95
C PRO A 258 20.45 14.76 5.51
N THR A 259 21.25 14.09 4.68
CA THR A 259 20.89 12.78 4.12
C THR A 259 21.89 11.70 4.50
N VAL A 260 21.40 10.47 4.67
CA VAL A 260 22.21 9.29 4.94
C VAL A 260 22.32 8.47 3.65
N ALA A 261 23.53 8.06 3.29
CA ALA A 261 23.74 7.19 2.13
C ALA A 261 24.89 6.23 2.34
N ASN A 262 24.84 5.07 1.67
CA ASN A 262 26.02 4.24 1.48
C ASN A 262 26.73 4.66 0.20
N LYS A 263 27.91 5.28 0.32
CA LYS A 263 28.76 5.69 -0.80
C LYS A 263 30.01 4.82 -0.83
N LYS A 264 30.10 3.93 -1.81
CA LYS A 264 31.26 3.03 -2.01
C LYS A 264 31.62 2.21 -0.76
N GLY A 265 30.61 1.71 -0.03
CA GLY A 265 30.79 0.89 1.17
C GLY A 265 30.91 1.68 2.47
N ARG A 266 30.94 3.01 2.43
CA ARG A 266 30.95 3.89 3.60
C ARG A 266 29.56 4.46 3.86
N VAL A 267 29.13 4.46 5.11
CA VAL A 267 27.90 5.16 5.51
C VAL A 267 28.26 6.59 5.84
N VAL A 268 27.64 7.54 5.13
CA VAL A 268 27.93 8.96 5.26
C VAL A 268 26.65 9.74 5.49
N VAL A 269 26.76 10.79 6.31
CA VAL A 269 25.76 11.84 6.43
C VAL A 269 26.22 13.03 5.59
N SER A 270 25.51 13.35 4.51
CA SER A 270 25.76 14.53 3.69
C SER A 270 24.99 15.73 4.26
N LEU A 271 25.71 16.81 4.55
CA LEU A 271 25.14 18.05 5.08
C LEU A 271 24.86 19.04 3.94
N PRO A 272 23.66 19.65 3.89
CA PRO A 272 23.39 20.72 2.94
C PRO A 272 24.22 21.97 3.27
N SER A 273 24.43 22.83 2.28
CA SER A 273 25.20 24.07 2.42
C SER A 273 24.67 25.03 3.50
N SER A 274 23.36 24.98 3.75
CA SER A 274 22.69 25.73 4.83
C SER A 274 23.13 25.32 6.24
N ILE A 275 23.72 24.13 6.38
CA ILE A 275 24.23 23.57 7.63
C ILE A 275 25.77 23.57 7.62
N ALA A 276 26.37 23.22 6.49
CA ALA A 276 27.81 23.01 6.36
C ALA A 276 28.65 24.30 6.27
N ALA A 277 28.17 25.45 6.76
CA ALA A 277 28.69 26.81 6.54
C ALA A 277 30.17 27.03 6.97
N GLU A 278 31.12 26.40 6.25
CA GLU A 278 32.58 26.21 6.50
C GLU A 278 33.02 24.87 7.16
N GLN A 279 32.11 23.88 7.28
CA GLN A 279 32.38 22.55 7.86
C GLN A 279 32.56 21.45 6.80
N VAL A 280 32.91 20.24 7.26
CA VAL A 280 32.97 19.03 6.43
C VAL A 280 31.58 18.75 5.83
N ALA A 281 31.47 18.71 4.51
CA ALA A 281 30.21 18.47 3.79
C ALA A 281 29.64 17.06 4.00
N GLU A 282 30.50 16.12 4.45
CA GLU A 282 30.12 14.74 4.74
C GLU A 282 30.69 14.31 6.08
N VAL A 283 29.89 13.65 6.89
CA VAL A 283 30.29 13.06 8.16
C VAL A 283 30.23 11.54 8.01
N ASP A 284 31.37 10.88 8.15
CA ASP A 284 31.42 9.42 8.18
C ASP A 284 30.71 8.89 9.42
N VAL A 285 29.97 7.80 9.24
CA VAL A 285 29.34 7.03 10.31
C VAL A 285 29.81 5.58 10.17
N ASP A 286 30.15 4.96 11.30
CA ASP A 286 30.78 3.64 11.33
C ASP A 286 29.93 2.57 10.62
N SER A 287 28.61 2.61 10.82
CA SER A 287 27.67 1.68 10.19
C SER A 287 26.29 2.29 9.99
N LEU A 288 25.45 1.57 9.22
CA LEU A 288 24.04 1.94 9.08
C LEU A 288 23.31 1.84 10.42
N GLN A 289 23.64 0.85 11.24
CA GLN A 289 23.05 0.69 12.56
C GLN A 289 23.36 1.91 13.45
N ASP A 290 24.59 2.41 13.40
CA ASP A 290 25.01 3.59 14.16
C ASP A 290 24.32 4.85 13.65
N ALA A 291 24.18 5.01 12.32
CA ALA A 291 23.45 6.12 11.71
C ALA A 291 22.00 6.21 12.23
N TYR A 292 21.35 5.06 12.44
CA TYR A 292 19.97 4.99 12.93
C TYR A 292 19.85 4.83 14.45
N HIS A 293 20.96 4.76 15.20
CA HIS A 293 20.96 4.71 16.66
C HIS A 293 20.87 6.12 17.28
N VAL A 294 19.70 6.75 17.13
CA VAL A 294 19.42 8.13 17.56
C VAL A 294 19.82 8.43 19.02
N PRO A 295 19.52 7.59 20.03
CA PRO A 295 19.88 7.90 21.43
C PRO A 295 21.39 8.05 21.68
N ALA A 296 22.23 7.33 20.92
CA ALA A 296 23.68 7.48 21.01
C ALA A 296 24.14 8.74 20.29
N ARG A 297 23.57 8.99 19.10
CA ARG A 297 23.92 10.13 18.26
C ARG A 297 23.49 11.48 18.85
N LEU A 298 22.51 11.53 19.76
CA LEU A 298 22.13 12.77 20.47
C LEU A 298 23.26 13.39 21.31
N LYS A 299 24.31 12.61 21.62
CA LYS A 299 25.45 13.00 22.46
C LYS A 299 26.66 13.47 21.64
N ILE A 300 26.64 13.31 20.32
CA ILE A 300 27.79 13.64 19.46
C ILE A 300 27.73 15.12 19.01
N PRO A 301 28.86 15.71 18.57
CA PRO A 301 28.92 17.13 18.19
C PRO A 301 27.92 17.52 17.09
N LEU A 302 27.63 16.63 16.14
CA LEU A 302 26.65 16.87 15.07
C LEU A 302 25.25 17.20 15.60
N ALA A 303 24.84 16.62 16.74
CA ALA A 303 23.56 16.96 17.35
C ALA A 303 23.50 18.44 17.77
N GLN A 304 24.64 19.01 18.20
CA GLN A 304 24.72 20.43 18.55
C GLN A 304 24.62 21.32 17.31
N VAL A 305 25.26 20.94 16.21
CA VAL A 305 25.14 21.65 14.92
C VAL A 305 23.67 21.74 14.48
N TYR A 306 22.91 20.65 14.61
CA TYR A 306 21.47 20.65 14.29
C TYR A 306 20.64 21.50 15.27
N ARG A 307 21.00 21.55 16.56
CA ARG A 307 20.35 22.45 17.54
C ARG A 307 20.59 23.92 17.17
N ASP A 308 21.78 24.25 16.66
CA ASP A 308 22.11 25.61 16.27
C ASP A 308 21.35 26.09 15.03
N LEU A 309 21.10 25.19 14.05
CA LEU A 309 20.17 25.49 12.96
C LEU A 309 18.76 25.78 13.50
N SER A 310 18.35 25.09 14.55
CA SER A 310 17.05 25.31 15.19
C SER A 310 17.00 26.65 15.96
N ASN A 311 18.15 27.23 16.34
CA ASN A 311 18.24 28.63 16.79
C ASN A 311 17.96 29.62 15.64
N THR A 312 18.30 29.27 14.40
CA THR A 312 17.93 30.05 13.21
C THR A 312 16.42 30.11 13.04
N LEU A 313 15.71 29.03 13.37
CA LEU A 313 14.24 28.98 13.41
C LEU A 313 13.64 30.05 14.33
N ARG A 314 14.24 30.27 15.52
CA ARG A 314 13.85 31.38 16.41
C ARG A 314 14.10 32.76 15.79
N LYS A 315 15.23 32.94 15.10
CA LYS A 315 15.54 34.18 14.38
C LYS A 315 14.56 34.42 13.22
N LEU A 316 14.14 33.37 12.53
CA LEU A 316 13.13 33.44 11.46
C LEU A 316 11.76 33.84 12.01
N LYS A 317 11.32 33.24 13.12
CA LYS A 317 10.08 33.65 13.83
C LYS A 317 10.11 35.11 14.29
N ALA A 318 11.28 35.64 14.62
CA ALA A 318 11.43 37.03 15.06
C ALA A 318 11.44 38.06 13.91
N ARG A 319 11.46 37.64 12.63
CA ARG A 319 11.42 38.56 11.50
C ARG A 319 10.02 39.16 11.34
N ARG A 320 9.96 40.48 11.17
CA ARG A 320 8.69 41.20 10.95
C ARG A 320 8.04 40.71 9.65
N GLY A 321 6.81 40.20 9.75
CA GLY A 321 6.06 39.67 8.59
C GLY A 321 6.38 38.22 8.24
N ALA A 322 7.14 37.49 9.06
CA ALA A 322 7.31 36.06 8.89
C ALA A 322 5.96 35.32 9.08
N PRO A 323 5.69 34.26 8.30
CA PRO A 323 4.50 33.44 8.49
C PRO A 323 4.50 32.79 9.88
N GLU A 324 3.30 32.67 10.45
CA GLU A 324 3.12 32.06 11.76
C GLU A 324 3.19 30.54 11.63
N LEU A 325 4.32 29.96 12.03
CA LEU A 325 4.52 28.51 12.02
C LEU A 325 3.66 27.84 13.10
N ALA A 326 2.81 26.90 12.67
CA ALA A 326 1.76 26.31 13.49
C ALA A 326 1.81 24.78 13.61
N ALA A 327 2.65 24.11 12.81
CA ALA A 327 2.86 22.66 12.90
C ALA A 327 4.24 22.28 12.32
N LEU A 328 4.78 21.13 12.73
CA LEU A 328 5.89 20.46 12.07
C LEU A 328 5.34 19.21 11.36
N VAL A 329 5.59 19.08 10.06
CA VAL A 329 5.17 17.94 9.23
C VAL A 329 6.40 17.27 8.66
N LEU A 330 6.57 15.98 8.90
CA LEU A 330 7.73 15.21 8.46
C LEU A 330 7.31 13.89 7.84
N GLU A 331 7.82 13.56 6.66
CA GLU A 331 8.02 12.16 6.27
C GLU A 331 9.19 11.60 7.10
N PRO A 332 8.96 10.64 8.02
CA PRO A 332 10.03 10.16 8.88
C PRO A 332 10.97 9.23 8.10
N LEU A 333 12.27 9.41 8.32
CA LEU A 333 13.38 8.61 7.79
C LEU A 333 13.60 8.65 6.27
N VAL A 334 12.54 8.63 5.45
CA VAL A 334 12.65 8.56 3.99
C VAL A 334 11.64 9.50 3.35
N LEU A 335 12.12 10.45 2.54
CA LEU A 335 11.27 11.18 1.59
C LEU A 335 11.03 10.26 0.40
N GLY A 336 9.82 9.68 0.32
CA GLY A 336 9.53 8.61 -0.62
C GLY A 336 9.49 9.14 -2.06
N ALA A 337 8.47 9.95 -2.36
CA ALA A 337 8.27 10.52 -3.69
C ALA A 337 9.32 11.59 -4.05
N GLY A 338 10.00 12.16 -3.06
CA GLY A 338 11.15 13.06 -3.26
C GLY A 338 12.38 12.38 -3.88
N GLY A 339 12.36 11.05 -4.05
CA GLY A 339 13.43 10.30 -4.70
C GLY A 339 14.11 9.28 -3.80
N MET A 340 13.38 8.69 -2.83
CA MET A 340 13.92 7.74 -1.85
C MET A 340 15.10 8.32 -1.07
N ILE A 341 14.94 9.57 -0.63
CA ILE A 341 15.97 10.32 0.10
C ILE A 341 15.91 9.91 1.57
N PHE A 342 16.93 9.22 2.05
CA PHE A 342 17.05 8.86 3.46
C PHE A 342 17.52 10.07 4.25
N VAL A 343 16.66 10.61 5.10
CA VAL A 343 16.95 11.76 5.96
C VAL A 343 17.67 11.29 7.21
N ASP A 344 18.65 12.05 7.68
CA ASP A 344 19.32 11.77 8.95
C ASP A 344 18.32 11.77 10.13
N PRO A 345 18.07 10.62 10.80
CA PRO A 345 17.11 10.55 11.90
C PRO A 345 17.53 11.38 13.11
N LEU A 346 18.83 11.67 13.28
CA LEU A 346 19.31 12.60 14.31
C LEU A 346 18.77 14.01 14.06
N PHE A 347 18.76 14.45 12.80
CA PHE A 347 18.26 15.77 12.42
C PHE A 347 16.77 15.90 12.73
N GLN A 348 15.96 14.93 12.28
CA GLN A 348 14.52 14.91 12.54
C GLN A 348 14.23 14.90 14.04
N ARG A 349 14.96 14.11 14.82
CA ARG A 349 14.82 14.08 16.28
C ARG A 349 15.13 15.45 16.91
N VAL A 350 16.27 16.06 16.58
CA VAL A 350 16.65 17.37 17.15
C VAL A 350 15.65 18.45 16.76
N LEU A 351 15.11 18.40 15.53
CA LEU A 351 14.08 19.32 15.08
C LEU A 351 12.79 19.18 15.89
N ILE A 352 12.32 17.94 16.11
CA ILE A 352 11.15 17.63 16.95
C ILE A 352 11.33 18.17 18.38
N ASP A 353 12.48 17.87 19.01
CA ASP A 353 12.77 18.35 20.36
C ASP A 353 12.79 19.88 20.41
N THR A 354 13.33 20.53 19.37
CA THR A 354 13.40 21.99 19.34
C THR A 354 12.03 22.64 19.18
N VAL A 355 11.19 22.18 18.25
CA VAL A 355 9.87 22.80 18.04
C VAL A 355 8.96 22.62 19.26
N ARG A 356 9.14 21.52 20.00
CA ARG A 356 8.46 21.30 21.28
C ARG A 356 9.02 22.21 22.37
N ALA A 357 10.33 22.43 22.44
CA ALA A 357 10.95 23.33 23.43
C ALA A 357 10.77 24.84 23.15
N SER A 358 10.22 25.24 22.00
CA SER A 358 10.34 26.60 21.47
C SER A 358 9.36 27.67 22.03
N ASP A 359 8.75 27.48 23.21
CA ASP A 359 7.93 28.52 23.84
C ASP A 359 8.28 28.78 25.31
N ALA A 360 8.42 30.07 25.66
CA ALA A 360 8.83 30.56 26.98
C ALA A 360 7.71 30.56 28.04
N HIS A 361 6.48 30.16 27.68
CA HIS A 361 5.33 30.19 28.58
C HIS A 361 4.76 28.77 28.77
N PRO A 362 5.07 28.09 29.89
CA PRO A 362 4.40 26.84 30.21
C PRO A 362 2.89 27.08 30.28
N PRO A 363 2.07 26.16 29.75
CA PRO A 363 0.64 26.36 29.66
C PRO A 363 0.03 26.51 31.04
N ARG A 364 -0.76 27.57 31.25
CA ARG A 364 -1.39 27.91 32.54
C ARG A 364 -2.23 26.77 33.14
N ASN A 365 -2.67 25.81 32.32
CA ASN A 365 -3.56 24.70 32.70
C ASN A 365 -2.97 23.29 32.44
N GLY A 366 -1.64 23.12 32.40
CA GLY A 366 -1.03 21.78 32.22
C GLY A 366 -1.23 21.16 30.83
N GLY A 367 -1.38 22.00 29.80
CA GLY A 367 -1.49 21.60 28.40
C GLY A 367 -0.15 21.24 27.73
N TRP A 368 -0.15 21.12 26.41
CA TRP A 368 1.07 20.94 25.60
C TRP A 368 1.64 22.30 25.17
N PHE A 369 2.89 22.33 24.70
CA PHE A 369 3.59 23.54 24.27
C PHE A 369 4.42 23.29 23.00
N GLY A 370 4.77 24.36 22.30
CA GLY A 370 5.50 24.30 21.03
C GLY A 370 4.60 24.07 19.81
N LEU A 371 5.15 23.49 18.75
CA LEU A 371 4.38 23.11 17.55
C LEU A 371 3.91 21.65 17.66
N PRO A 372 2.65 21.34 17.28
CA PRO A 372 2.22 19.96 17.04
C PRO A 372 3.11 19.30 15.98
N VAL A 373 3.46 18.04 16.22
CA VAL A 373 4.30 17.24 15.32
C VAL A 373 3.44 16.21 14.60
N ILE A 374 3.44 16.28 13.27
CA ILE A 374 2.85 15.29 12.37
C ILE A 374 3.97 14.44 11.79
N LEU A 375 3.87 13.11 11.96
CA LEU A 375 4.69 12.16 11.23
C LEU A 375 3.85 11.52 10.11
N ASP A 376 4.14 11.90 8.87
CA ASP A 376 3.50 11.29 7.70
C ASP A 376 4.06 9.88 7.46
N GLU A 377 3.39 8.89 8.05
CA GLU A 377 3.77 7.48 7.90
C GLU A 377 3.06 6.79 6.72
N VAL A 378 2.43 7.54 5.80
CA VAL A 378 1.73 6.97 4.63
C VAL A 378 2.66 6.08 3.81
N PHE A 379 3.91 6.51 3.63
CA PHE A 379 4.90 5.74 2.87
C PHE A 379 5.64 4.70 3.74
N VAL A 380 6.11 5.10 4.92
CA VAL A 380 7.09 4.33 5.72
C VAL A 380 6.47 3.45 6.81
N GLY A 381 5.19 3.64 7.11
CA GLY A 381 4.46 2.86 8.11
C GLY A 381 4.26 1.40 7.70
N LEU A 382 3.68 0.62 8.62
CA LEU A 382 3.25 -0.77 8.37
C LEU A 382 4.34 -1.66 7.78
N TYR A 383 5.55 -1.61 8.37
CA TYR A 383 6.69 -2.47 8.04
C TYR A 383 7.36 -2.21 6.69
N ARG A 384 7.06 -1.09 6.00
CA ARG A 384 7.80 -0.70 4.78
C ARG A 384 9.32 -0.71 5.00
N LEU A 385 9.76 -0.19 6.15
CA LEU A 385 11.18 -0.14 6.56
C LEU A 385 11.53 -1.21 7.60
N GLY A 386 10.72 -2.28 7.71
CA GLY A 386 10.86 -3.30 8.77
C GLY A 386 10.36 -2.85 10.14
N LEU A 387 9.80 -1.64 10.25
CA LEU A 387 9.25 -1.07 11.48
C LEU A 387 7.73 -0.89 11.37
N ARG A 388 7.01 -1.16 12.45
CA ARG A 388 5.56 -0.88 12.49
C ARG A 388 5.27 0.62 12.36
N THR A 389 6.06 1.43 13.05
CA THR A 389 6.05 2.91 13.10
C THR A 389 7.47 3.36 13.42
N THR A 390 7.83 4.57 13.02
CA THR A 390 9.16 5.20 13.10
C THR A 390 9.41 5.90 14.43
N GLY A 391 8.36 6.20 15.21
CA GLY A 391 8.46 6.89 16.51
C GLY A 391 9.48 6.28 17.48
N PRO A 392 9.50 4.94 17.69
CA PRO A 392 10.51 4.28 18.52
C PRO A 392 11.95 4.48 18.02
N LEU A 393 12.19 4.52 16.71
CA LEU A 393 13.52 4.73 16.14
C LEU A 393 13.98 6.17 16.36
N LEU A 394 13.10 7.14 16.13
CA LEU A 394 13.35 8.55 16.46
C LEU A 394 13.42 8.78 17.98
N GLY A 395 12.95 7.82 18.78
CA GLY A 395 12.86 7.88 20.24
C GLY A 395 11.80 8.86 20.75
N VAL A 396 10.85 9.26 19.90
CA VAL A 396 9.83 10.27 20.20
C VAL A 396 8.55 9.95 19.43
N ASN A 397 7.41 10.09 20.10
CA ASN A 397 6.10 9.92 19.46
C ASN A 397 5.61 11.25 18.88
N PRO A 398 4.88 11.22 17.75
CA PRO A 398 4.20 12.40 17.23
C PRO A 398 2.97 12.78 18.07
N ASP A 399 2.37 13.90 17.70
CA ASP A 399 1.04 14.30 18.17
C ASP A 399 -0.04 13.77 17.20
N ILE A 400 0.28 13.66 15.92
CA ILE A 400 -0.57 13.14 14.83
C ILE A 400 0.28 12.28 13.88
N SER A 401 -0.27 11.17 13.37
CA SER A 401 0.42 10.28 12.44
C SER A 401 -0.52 9.70 11.40
#